data_AF-A0A1S4C444-F1
#
_entry.id   AF-A0A1S4C444-F1
#
_cell.length_a   1.000
_cell.length_b   1.000
_cell.length_c   1.000
_cell.angle_alpha   90.00
_cell.angle_beta   90.00
_cell.angle_gamma   90.00
#
_symmetry.space_group_name_H-M   'P 1'
#
loop_
_entity.id
_entity.type
_entity.pdbx_description
1 polymer ?
#
loop_
_entity_poly.entity_id
_entity_poly.type
_entity_poly.pdbx_seq_one_letter_code
_entity_poly.pdbx_strand_id
1 'polypeptide(L)'
;MSFLGRFNYISHFIEQSTVIFEPIFKILKKEVATSWTEECQKAFDKIKKYLPTPPALVLPEPGRPLLVYLSVLDGAFGSVLGQHDKKRRNKQAIYYLSKKFKPYEAR
;
A
#
# COMPACT_ATOMS: atom_id res chain seq x y z
N MET A 1 -15.89 -13.35 -4.32
CA MET A 1 -14.82 -12.37 -4.00
C MET A 1 -14.75 -11.32 -5.10
N SER A 2 -15.20 -10.09 -4.82
CA SER A 2 -15.15 -8.98 -5.78
C SER A 2 -13.71 -8.58 -6.09
N PHE A 3 -13.48 -7.95 -7.25
CA PHE A 3 -12.18 -7.43 -7.66
C PHE A 3 -11.54 -6.53 -6.59
N LEU A 4 -12.34 -5.68 -5.95
CA LEU A 4 -11.94 -4.81 -4.84
C LEU A 4 -11.40 -5.59 -3.63
N GLY A 5 -11.99 -6.75 -3.31
CA GLY A 5 -11.52 -7.60 -2.22
C GLY A 5 -10.11 -8.17 -2.48
N ARG A 6 -9.81 -8.53 -3.74
CA ARG A 6 -8.48 -9.00 -4.13
C ARG A 6 -7.44 -7.89 -4.04
N PHE A 7 -7.83 -6.65 -4.36
CA PHE A 7 -6.98 -5.46 -4.19
C PHE A 7 -6.64 -5.17 -2.74
N ASN A 8 -7.63 -5.24 -1.85
CA ASN A 8 -7.40 -5.05 -0.42
C ASN A 8 -6.45 -6.09 0.16
N TYR A 9 -6.53 -7.35 -0.30
CA TYR A 9 -5.61 -8.41 0.14
C TYR A 9 -4.15 -8.07 -0.21
N ILE A 10 -3.89 -7.62 -1.44
CA ILE A 10 -2.52 -7.31 -1.89
C ILE A 10 -2.00 -5.95 -1.40
N SER A 11 -2.88 -5.07 -0.91
CA SER A 11 -2.54 -3.68 -0.55
C SER A 11 -1.42 -3.55 0.50
N HIS A 12 -1.25 -4.56 1.35
CA HIS A 12 -0.24 -4.60 2.42
C HIS A 12 1.16 -5.01 1.94
N PHE A 13 1.28 -5.47 0.69
CA PHE A 13 2.55 -5.78 0.03
C PHE A 13 3.05 -4.63 -0.85
N ILE A 14 2.26 -3.57 -0.99
CA ILE A 14 2.53 -2.46 -1.91
C ILE A 14 2.68 -1.18 -1.08
N GLU A 15 3.85 -0.56 -1.18
CA GLU A 15 4.10 0.74 -0.59
C GLU A 15 3.13 1.79 -1.14
N GLN A 16 2.57 2.62 -0.25
CA GLN A 16 1.63 3.69 -0.61
C GLN A 16 0.47 3.23 -1.51
N SER A 17 0.01 1.99 -1.33
CA SER A 17 -1.04 1.35 -2.14
C SER A 17 -2.32 2.18 -2.27
N THR A 18 -2.70 2.93 -1.24
CA THR A 18 -3.86 3.83 -1.26
C THR A 18 -3.76 4.88 -2.36
N VAL A 19 -2.57 5.44 -2.60
CA VAL A 19 -2.35 6.47 -3.64
C VAL A 19 -2.38 5.82 -5.03
N ILE A 20 -1.75 4.65 -5.16
CA ILE A 20 -1.71 3.91 -6.43
C ILE A 20 -3.11 3.44 -6.83
N PHE A 21 -3.93 3.00 -5.87
CA PHE A 21 -5.24 2.43 -6.14
C PHE A 21 -6.36 3.47 -6.21
N GLU A 22 -6.10 4.71 -5.81
CA GLU A 22 -7.09 5.78 -5.82
C GLU A 22 -7.85 5.91 -7.17
N PRO A 23 -7.20 5.98 -8.34
CA PRO A 23 -7.92 6.08 -9.62
C PRO A 23 -8.81 4.85 -9.88
N ILE A 24 -8.34 3.65 -9.55
CA ILE A 24 -9.10 2.39 -9.70
C ILE A 24 -10.29 2.35 -8.75
N PHE A 25 -10.10 2.77 -7.49
CA PHE A 25 -11.16 2.80 -6.48
C PHE A 25 -12.25 3.83 -6.80
N LYS A 26 -11.93 4.94 -7.48
CA LYS A 26 -12.93 5.90 -7.95
C LYS A 26 -13.90 5.27 -8.95
N ILE A 27 -13.38 4.46 -9.90
CA ILE A 27 -14.21 3.75 -10.89
C ILE A 27 -15.05 2.64 -10.24
N LEU A 28 -14.50 1.92 -9.26
CA LEU A 28 -15.19 0.80 -8.61
C LEU A 28 -16.32 1.25 -7.66
N LYS A 29 -16.41 2.55 -7.32
CA LYS A 29 -17.52 3.08 -6.54
C LYS A 29 -18.77 3.18 -7.42
N LYS A 30 -19.86 2.55 -6.95
CA LYS A 30 -21.16 2.36 -7.62
C LYS A 30 -21.86 3.64 -8.11
N GLU A 31 -21.36 4.83 -7.76
CA GLU A 31 -22.06 6.11 -7.93
C GLU A 31 -21.48 7.01 -9.03
N VAL A 32 -20.42 6.60 -9.72
CA VAL A 32 -19.79 7.43 -10.75
C VAL A 32 -19.73 6.68 -12.08
N ALA A 33 -20.36 7.23 -13.11
CA ALA A 33 -20.23 6.80 -14.51
C ALA A 33 -18.85 7.22 -15.07
N THR A 34 -17.77 6.90 -14.34
CA THR A 34 -16.41 7.19 -14.76
C THR A 34 -15.91 6.08 -15.67
N SER A 35 -15.57 6.43 -16.90
CA SER A 35 -14.87 5.56 -17.83
C SER A 35 -13.46 5.24 -17.31
N TRP A 36 -12.91 4.12 -17.77
CA TRP A 36 -11.52 3.75 -17.53
C TRP A 36 -10.58 4.79 -18.15
N THR A 37 -9.88 5.56 -17.32
CA THR A 37 -8.96 6.61 -17.77
C THR A 37 -7.53 6.10 -17.94
N GLU A 38 -6.66 6.88 -18.58
CA GLU A 38 -5.23 6.56 -18.68
C GLU A 38 -4.55 6.43 -17.31
N GLU A 39 -4.96 7.23 -16.32
CA GLU A 39 -4.44 7.14 -14.94
C GLU A 39 -4.79 5.79 -14.31
N CYS A 40 -5.99 5.26 -14.61
CA CYS A 40 -6.44 3.95 -14.14
C CYS A 40 -5.60 2.84 -14.79
N GLN A 41 -5.30 2.97 -16.09
CA GLN A 41 -4.43 2.03 -16.79
C GLN A 41 -3.00 2.06 -16.22
N LYS A 42 -2.42 3.25 -16.03
CA LYS A 42 -1.09 3.44 -15.44
C LYS A 42 -1.00 2.85 -14.03
N ALA A 43 -2.04 3.03 -13.21
CA ALA A 43 -2.12 2.42 -11.89
C ALA A 43 -2.15 0.89 -11.99
N PHE A 44 -3.00 0.34 -12.85
CA PHE A 44 -3.14 -1.10 -13.05
C PHE A 44 -1.85 -1.76 -13.57
N ASP A 45 -1.13 -1.09 -14.47
CA ASP A 45 0.14 -1.59 -14.99
C ASP A 45 1.27 -1.52 -13.95
N LYS A 46 1.27 -0.51 -13.08
CA LYS A 46 2.15 -0.51 -11.90
C LYS A 46 1.89 -1.74 -11.03
N ILE A 47 0.62 -2.04 -10.72
CA ILE A 47 0.26 -3.24 -9.95
C ILE A 47 0.75 -4.52 -10.63
N LYS A 48 0.52 -4.66 -11.93
CA LYS A 48 1.00 -5.81 -12.71
C LYS A 48 2.52 -5.96 -12.64
N LYS A 49 3.27 -4.86 -12.60
CA LYS A 49 4.72 -4.89 -12.45
C LYS A 49 5.16 -5.31 -11.04
N TYR A 50 4.37 -4.99 -10.01
CA TYR A 50 4.66 -5.39 -8.62
C TYR A 50 4.37 -6.86 -8.34
N LEU A 51 3.34 -7.46 -8.95
CA LEU A 51 2.92 -8.85 -8.65
C LEU A 51 4.00 -9.92 -8.90
N PRO A 52 4.82 -9.87 -9.96
CA PRO A 52 5.90 -10.83 -10.20
C PRO A 52 7.06 -10.69 -9.24
N THR A 53 7.26 -9.51 -8.63
CA THR A 53 8.40 -9.22 -7.76
C THR A 53 7.91 -8.42 -6.56
N PRO A 54 7.11 -9.04 -5.67
CA PRO A 54 6.68 -8.36 -4.47
C PRO A 54 7.92 -8.02 -3.62
N PRO A 55 7.94 -6.84 -2.96
CA PRO A 55 9.01 -6.55 -2.01
C PRO A 55 9.05 -7.68 -0.98
N ALA A 56 10.24 -8.23 -0.74
CA ALA A 56 10.44 -9.34 0.17
C ALA A 56 10.04 -8.89 1.59
N LEU A 57 8.82 -9.22 1.99
CA LEU A 57 8.38 -9.06 3.37
C LEU A 57 8.96 -10.22 4.18
N VAL A 58 9.65 -9.88 5.26
CA VAL A 58 10.25 -10.86 6.18
C VAL A 58 9.32 -11.08 7.35
N LEU A 59 9.25 -12.31 7.85
CA LEU A 59 8.51 -12.61 9.07
C LEU A 59 9.15 -11.88 10.26
N PRO A 60 8.35 -11.31 11.17
CA PRO A 60 8.88 -10.69 12.38
C PRO A 60 9.54 -11.75 13.27
N GLU A 61 10.74 -11.48 13.76
CA GLU A 61 11.38 -12.31 14.76
C GLU A 61 10.92 -11.89 16.16
N PRO A 62 10.33 -12.80 16.97
CA PRO A 62 9.89 -12.50 18.32
C PRO A 62 11.05 -12.02 19.22
N GLY A 63 10.74 -11.14 20.17
CA GLY A 63 11.72 -10.64 21.15
C GLY A 63 12.66 -9.56 20.62
N ARG A 64 12.44 -9.05 19.41
CA ARG A 64 13.24 -7.96 18.82
C ARG A 64 12.40 -6.72 18.56
N PRO A 65 13.00 -5.52 18.72
CA PRO A 65 12.27 -4.27 18.53
C PRO A 65 11.80 -4.12 17.09
N LEU A 66 10.54 -3.76 16.94
CA LEU A 66 9.95 -3.37 15.67
C LEU A 66 10.15 -1.86 15.46
N LEU A 67 10.38 -1.48 14.21
CA LEU A 67 10.58 -0.10 13.77
C LEU A 67 9.43 0.29 12.85
N VAL A 68 8.84 1.45 13.09
CA VAL A 68 7.78 2.00 12.25
C VAL A 68 8.34 3.22 11.53
N TYR A 69 8.32 3.20 10.20
CA TYR A 69 8.63 4.36 9.37
C TYR A 69 7.33 4.90 8.82
N LEU A 70 7.03 6.17 9.11
CA LEU A 70 5.82 6.84 8.65
C LEU A 70 6.19 7.89 7.60
N SER A 71 5.41 7.94 6.52
CA SER A 71 5.45 8.98 5.51
C SER A 71 4.04 9.54 5.36
N VAL A 72 3.92 10.86 5.41
CA VAL A 72 2.67 11.58 5.25
C VAL A 72 2.69 12.32 3.92
N LEU A 73 1.61 12.19 3.17
CA LEU A 73 1.34 12.89 1.92
C LEU A 73 0.04 13.68 2.07
N ASP A 74 -0.20 14.63 1.18
CA ASP A 74 -1.44 15.42 1.19
C ASP A 74 -2.65 14.51 0.98
N GLY A 75 -3.40 14.27 2.07
CA GLY A 75 -4.61 13.43 2.06
C GLY A 75 -4.40 11.94 2.33
N ALA A 76 -3.19 11.47 2.62
CA ALA A 76 -2.94 10.07 3.00
C ALA A 76 -1.66 9.88 3.83
N PHE A 77 -1.53 8.73 4.48
CA PHE A 77 -0.25 8.30 5.02
C PHE A 77 0.09 6.89 4.57
N GLY A 78 1.39 6.65 4.43
CA GLY A 78 2.01 5.35 4.28
C GLY A 78 2.89 5.04 5.49
N SER A 79 2.95 3.79 5.89
CA SER A 79 3.80 3.31 6.96
C SER A 79 4.42 1.99 6.56
N VAL A 80 5.67 1.75 6.94
CA VAL A 80 6.29 0.43 6.88
C VAL A 80 6.73 0.01 8.27
N LEU A 81 6.24 -1.17 8.67
CA LEU A 81 6.75 -1.90 9.81
C LEU A 81 7.97 -2.66 9.34
N GLY A 82 9.09 -2.50 10.03
CA GLY A 82 10.31 -3.21 9.75
C GLY A 82 11.02 -3.65 11.01
N GLN A 83 12.05 -4.46 10.81
CA GLN A 83 12.90 -4.94 11.88
C GLN A 83 14.34 -4.98 11.38
N HIS A 84 15.29 -4.81 12.29
CA HIS A 84 16.69 -5.03 11.95
C HIS A 84 16.98 -6.52 11.75
N ASP A 85 17.75 -6.82 10.71
CA ASP A 85 18.29 -8.17 10.50
C ASP A 85 19.14 -8.61 11.72
N LYS A 86 19.43 -9.91 11.85
CA LYS A 86 20.21 -10.52 12.95
C LYS A 86 21.53 -9.79 13.20
N LYS A 87 22.14 -9.25 12.14
CA LYS A 87 23.41 -8.51 12.18
C LYS A 87 23.26 -7.00 12.43
N ARG A 88 22.03 -6.48 12.59
CA ARG A 88 21.67 -5.05 12.70
C ARG A 88 22.16 -4.13 11.58
N ARG A 89 22.59 -4.68 10.44
CA ARG A 89 23.12 -3.90 9.31
C ARG A 89 22.03 -3.39 8.37
N ASN A 90 21.01 -4.21 8.14
CA ASN A 90 19.94 -3.91 7.20
C ASN A 90 18.59 -3.84 7.94
N LYS A 91 17.68 -3.04 7.40
CA LYS A 91 16.28 -2.95 7.82
C LYS A 91 15.45 -3.80 6.86
N GLN A 92 14.75 -4.78 7.40
CA GLN A 92 13.85 -5.65 6.65
C GLN A 92 12.43 -5.16 6.83
N ALA A 93 11.71 -4.96 5.73
CA ALA A 93 10.29 -4.64 5.78
C ALA A 93 9.51 -5.91 6.16
N ILE A 94 8.58 -5.77 7.10
CA ILE A 94 7.67 -6.83 7.56
C ILE A 94 6.27 -6.58 6.99
N TYR A 95 5.84 -5.31 6.95
CA TYR A 95 4.48 -4.98 6.57
C TYR A 95 4.36 -3.54 6.06
N TYR A 96 3.63 -3.32 4.96
CA TYR A 96 3.25 -1.99 4.53
C TYR A 96 1.79 -1.71 4.93
N LEU A 97 1.56 -0.51 5.44
CA LEU A 97 0.25 0.02 5.74
C LEU A 97 0.09 1.33 4.98
N SER A 98 -1.06 1.52 4.33
CA SER A 98 -1.40 2.84 3.82
C SER A 98 -2.87 3.12 4.07
N LYS A 99 -3.20 4.37 4.37
CA LYS A 99 -4.57 4.79 4.64
C LYS A 99 -4.79 6.21 4.12
N LYS A 100 -5.95 6.42 3.49
CA LYS A 100 -6.42 7.74 3.09
C LYS A 100 -6.95 8.48 4.31
N PHE A 101 -6.62 9.76 4.42
CA PHE A 101 -7.25 10.62 5.41
C PHE A 101 -8.73 10.80 5.07
N LYS A 102 -9.55 10.76 6.11
CA LYS A 102 -10.91 11.26 6.04
C LYS A 102 -10.90 12.79 5.96
N PRO A 103 -11.97 13.43 5.47
CA PRO A 103 -12.02 14.89 5.35
C PRO A 103 -11.69 15.66 6.63
N TYR A 104 -11.97 15.09 7.80
CA TYR A 104 -11.65 15.69 9.10
C TYR A 104 -10.22 15.40 9.60
N GLU A 105 -9.50 14.46 8.99
CA GLU A 105 -8.10 14.12 9.30
C GLU A 105 -7.11 14.94 8.44
N ALA A 106 -7.55 15.55 7.33
CA ALA A 106 -6.71 16.23 6.35
C ALA A 106 -6.55 17.75 6.60
N ARG A 107 -6.47 18.17 7.86
CA ARG A 107 -6.43 19.59 8.28
C ARG A 107 -5.03 20.20 8.21
#